data_AF-A0A3A1X2N3-F1
#
_entry.id   AF-A0A3A1X2N3-F1
#
_cell.length_a   1.000
_cell.length_b   1.000
_cell.length_c   1.000
_cell.angle_alpha   90.00
_cell.angle_beta   90.00
_cell.angle_gamma   90.00
#
_symmetry.space_group_name_H-M   'P 1'
#
loop_
_entity.id
_entity.type
_entity.pdbx_description
1 polymer ?
#
loop_
_entity_poly.entity_id
_entity_poly.type
_entity_poly.pdbx_seq_one_letter_code
_entity_poly.pdbx_strand_id
1 'polypeptide(L)'
;TVREVHDRLDLIKNRKPLYKPWFAGLASAIACASFAFLLGGGLYDMIGAFIGAGIGHYIRRRMFMHHLNQFVVTFVAVAIGALSCIGSLRLIGYFDPSALNHTTAYIGSVLFVIPGFPLITGGLDIAKIDFPSGIQRLCYTLAIILMGTLAGWTVASIVQLNPQGFPPLGLNPWLNAVLRLITAFAGVWGFSVLFNSPQRMCIVAGVIGAITDTLRLTMTDFGIAAEIAAFSGALLAGLLASAWRAIVRHGFAPQYLGYPRIGLTVPSIVIMVPGLYMYRAMFYLGQFHTLPALDWTFRAFMVIICLPIGLAVARVITDKSWRYDV
;
A
#
# COMPACT_ATOMS: atom_id res chain seq x y z
N THR A 1 29.34 22.12 15.20
CA THR A 1 30.01 22.86 14.10
C THR A 1 29.49 22.38 12.75
N VAL A 2 29.69 23.14 11.65
CA VAL A 2 29.26 22.74 10.27
C VAL A 2 29.82 21.37 9.87
N ARG A 3 31.01 21.04 10.35
CA ARG A 3 31.67 19.74 10.16
C ARG A 3 30.93 18.60 10.85
N GLU A 4 30.49 18.77 12.11
CA GLU A 4 29.66 17.75 12.78
C GLU A 4 28.32 17.52 12.07
N VAL A 5 27.76 18.54 11.41
CA VAL A 5 26.54 18.38 10.61
C VAL A 5 26.85 17.59 9.33
N HIS A 6 27.96 17.85 8.65
CA HIS A 6 28.43 17.06 7.51
C HIS A 6 28.72 15.61 7.90
N ASP A 7 29.44 15.39 9.01
CA ASP A 7 29.75 14.04 9.50
C ASP A 7 28.45 13.27 9.84
N ARG A 8 27.45 13.94 10.43
CA ARG A 8 26.13 13.34 10.67
C ARG A 8 25.36 13.06 9.37
N LEU A 9 25.44 13.95 8.39
CA LEU A 9 24.84 13.74 7.06
C LEU A 9 25.49 12.55 6.34
N ASP A 10 26.82 12.42 6.42
CA ASP A 10 27.56 11.31 5.83
C ASP A 10 27.27 9.99 6.53
N LEU A 11 27.09 10.00 7.85
CA LEU A 11 26.61 8.82 8.60
C LEU A 11 25.21 8.39 8.16
N ILE A 12 24.32 9.34 7.85
CA ILE A 12 22.96 9.03 7.34
C ILE A 12 23.05 8.51 5.90
N LYS A 13 23.84 9.17 5.03
CA LYS A 13 24.04 8.78 3.63
C LYS A 13 24.61 7.37 3.50
N ASN A 14 25.52 6.99 4.38
CA ASN A 14 26.20 5.69 4.36
C ASN A 14 25.47 4.57 5.13
N ARG A 15 24.30 4.86 5.73
CA ARG A 15 23.53 3.82 6.41
C ARG A 15 23.01 2.80 5.40
N LYS A 16 23.42 1.55 5.60
CA LYS A 16 22.89 0.42 4.82
C LYS A 16 21.39 0.22 5.13
N PRO A 17 20.60 -0.23 4.13
CA PRO A 17 19.21 -0.63 4.36
C PRO A 17 19.13 -1.68 5.48
N LEU A 18 18.07 -1.61 6.30
CA LEU A 18 17.89 -2.49 7.45
C LEU A 18 17.65 -3.94 7.01
N TYR A 19 17.00 -4.11 5.85
CA TYR A 19 16.61 -5.41 5.32
C TYR A 19 17.36 -5.78 4.05
N LYS A 20 17.72 -7.07 3.95
CA LYS A 20 18.26 -7.68 2.73
C LYS A 20 17.17 -7.79 1.65
N PRO A 21 17.53 -7.86 0.34
CA PRO A 21 16.57 -7.94 -0.76
C PRO A 21 15.57 -9.10 -0.64
N TRP A 22 16.01 -10.27 -0.17
CA TRP A 22 15.14 -11.45 -0.02
C TRP A 22 14.04 -11.21 1.02
N PHE A 23 14.36 -10.57 2.15
CA PHE A 23 13.40 -10.30 3.21
C PHE A 23 12.40 -9.23 2.78
N ALA A 24 12.86 -8.22 2.04
CA ALA A 24 11.99 -7.22 1.43
C ALA A 24 11.07 -7.82 0.36
N GLY A 25 11.53 -8.81 -0.41
CA GLY A 25 10.70 -9.58 -1.33
C GLY A 25 9.63 -10.39 -0.58
N LEU A 26 10.01 -11.11 0.47
CA LEU A 26 9.09 -11.87 1.31
C LEU A 26 8.04 -10.97 1.97
N ALA A 27 8.45 -9.83 2.53
CA ALA A 27 7.53 -8.87 3.13
C ALA A 27 6.53 -8.31 2.10
N SER A 28 6.99 -8.05 0.87
CA SER A 28 6.11 -7.66 -0.23
C SER A 28 5.13 -8.76 -0.61
N ALA A 29 5.58 -10.02 -0.65
CA ALA A 29 4.75 -11.18 -0.96
C ALA A 29 3.63 -11.34 0.06
N ILE A 30 3.97 -11.26 1.35
CA ILE A 30 2.99 -11.30 2.45
C ILE A 30 2.02 -10.13 2.36
N ALA A 31 2.52 -8.92 2.06
CA ALA A 31 1.67 -7.74 1.93
C ALA A 31 0.65 -7.88 0.79
N CYS A 32 1.12 -8.26 -0.40
CA CYS A 32 0.28 -8.41 -1.58
C CYS A 32 -0.70 -9.59 -1.49
N ALA A 33 -0.29 -10.72 -0.91
CA ALA A 33 -1.17 -11.85 -0.66
C ALA A 33 -2.29 -11.50 0.33
N SER A 34 -1.93 -10.80 1.41
CA SER A 34 -2.90 -10.30 2.37
C SER A 34 -3.88 -9.32 1.73
N PHE A 35 -3.38 -8.43 0.88
CA PHE A 35 -4.23 -7.48 0.16
C PHE A 35 -5.17 -8.16 -0.83
N ALA A 36 -4.71 -9.20 -1.54
CA ALA A 36 -5.55 -9.99 -2.42
C ALA A 36 -6.75 -10.56 -1.67
N PHE A 37 -6.55 -11.09 -0.46
CA PHE A 37 -7.64 -11.54 0.41
C PHE A 37 -8.57 -10.39 0.85
N LEU A 38 -8.03 -9.24 1.25
CA LEU A 38 -8.82 -8.09 1.70
C LEU A 38 -9.71 -7.51 0.58
N LEU A 39 -9.31 -7.66 -0.68
CA LEU A 39 -10.14 -7.30 -1.84
C LEU A 39 -11.25 -8.32 -2.16
N GLY A 40 -11.26 -9.48 -1.50
CA GLY A 40 -12.18 -10.58 -1.78
C GLY A 40 -11.58 -11.74 -2.57
N GLY A 41 -10.24 -11.80 -2.71
CA GLY A 41 -9.55 -12.87 -3.40
C GLY A 41 -9.54 -14.20 -2.66
N GLY A 42 -9.62 -15.29 -3.42
CA GLY A 42 -9.50 -16.66 -2.93
C GLY A 42 -8.07 -17.07 -2.59
N LEU A 43 -7.89 -18.30 -2.12
CA LEU A 43 -6.57 -18.84 -1.79
C LEU A 43 -5.62 -18.84 -3.00
N TYR A 44 -6.14 -19.16 -4.20
CA TYR A 44 -5.35 -19.12 -5.42
C TYR A 44 -4.91 -17.70 -5.78
N ASP A 45 -5.76 -16.69 -5.56
CA ASP A 45 -5.38 -15.29 -5.75
C ASP A 45 -4.24 -14.89 -4.81
N MET A 46 -4.31 -15.33 -3.55
CA MET A 46 -3.27 -15.05 -2.55
C MET A 46 -1.94 -15.68 -2.95
N ILE A 47 -1.92 -16.93 -3.42
CA ILE A 47 -0.69 -17.63 -3.85
C ILE A 47 -0.10 -16.96 -5.09
N GLY A 48 -0.93 -16.63 -6.07
CA GLY A 48 -0.51 -15.90 -7.28
C GLY A 48 0.13 -14.55 -6.92
N ALA A 49 -0.56 -13.76 -6.09
CA ALA A 49 -0.08 -12.48 -5.62
C ALA A 49 1.21 -12.60 -4.79
N PHE A 50 1.33 -13.64 -3.95
CA PHE A 50 2.53 -13.91 -3.15
C PHE A 50 3.76 -14.13 -4.03
N ILE A 51 3.66 -15.05 -5.00
CA ILE A 51 4.78 -15.40 -5.88
C ILE A 51 5.14 -14.21 -6.78
N GLY A 52 4.13 -13.59 -7.40
CA GLY A 52 4.32 -12.44 -8.29
C GLY A 52 4.96 -11.25 -7.59
N ALA A 53 4.42 -10.81 -6.46
CA ALA A 53 4.96 -9.68 -5.71
C ALA A 53 6.33 -10.00 -5.08
N GLY A 54 6.53 -11.24 -4.61
CA GLY A 54 7.81 -11.67 -4.05
C GLY A 54 8.95 -11.58 -5.06
N ILE A 55 8.76 -12.15 -6.25
CA ILE A 55 9.75 -12.13 -7.33
C ILE A 55 9.91 -10.72 -7.89
N GLY A 56 8.81 -10.04 -8.21
CA GLY A 56 8.81 -8.69 -8.77
C GLY A 56 9.53 -7.70 -7.85
N HIS A 57 9.23 -7.71 -6.55
CA HIS A 57 9.88 -6.81 -5.60
C HIS A 57 11.34 -7.19 -5.30
N TYR A 58 11.68 -8.49 -5.30
CA TYR A 58 13.08 -8.92 -5.19
C TYR A 58 13.94 -8.34 -6.33
N ILE A 59 13.44 -8.42 -7.56
CA ILE A 59 14.11 -7.88 -8.75
C ILE A 59 14.18 -6.36 -8.67
N ARG A 60 13.07 -5.69 -8.30
CA ARG A 60 13.04 -4.24 -8.06
C ARG A 60 14.18 -3.81 -7.14
N ARG A 61 14.36 -4.52 -6.02
CA ARG A 61 15.38 -4.18 -5.02
C ARG A 61 16.80 -4.44 -5.53
N ARG A 62 17.02 -5.52 -6.28
CA ARG A 62 18.32 -5.80 -6.92
C ARG A 62 18.68 -4.72 -7.94
N MET A 63 17.74 -4.31 -8.79
CA MET A 63 17.97 -3.27 -9.79
C MET A 63 18.26 -1.90 -9.17
N PHE A 64 17.62 -1.55 -8.05
CA PHE A 64 17.94 -0.33 -7.32
C PHE A 64 19.36 -0.33 -6.73
N MET A 65 19.93 -1.50 -6.39
CA MET A 65 21.32 -1.59 -5.95
C MET A 65 22.32 -1.31 -7.08
N HIS A 66 21.89 -1.42 -8.34
CA HIS A 66 22.68 -1.08 -9.52
C HIS A 66 22.43 0.35 -10.03
N HIS A 67 21.75 1.20 -9.25
CA HIS A 67 21.46 2.59 -9.60
C HIS A 67 20.74 2.79 -10.94
N LEU A 68 19.91 1.81 -11.35
CA LEU A 68 19.12 1.90 -12.57
C LEU A 68 17.98 2.92 -12.44
N ASN A 69 17.54 3.48 -13.57
CA ASN A 69 16.45 4.46 -13.62
C ASN A 69 15.16 3.87 -13.03
N GLN A 70 14.59 4.56 -12.05
CA GLN A 70 13.40 4.11 -11.32
C GLN A 70 12.19 3.81 -12.21
N PHE A 71 11.99 4.55 -13.30
CA PHE A 71 10.90 4.31 -14.24
C PHE A 71 11.03 2.92 -14.90
N VAL A 72 12.24 2.60 -15.38
CA VAL A 72 12.57 1.32 -16.01
C VAL A 72 12.48 0.19 -14.98
N VAL A 73 13.07 0.39 -13.80
CA VAL A 73 13.01 -0.60 -12.71
C VAL A 73 11.57 -0.92 -12.32
N THR A 74 10.72 0.10 -12.24
CA THR A 74 9.30 -0.07 -11.93
C THR A 74 8.60 -0.87 -13.03
N PHE A 75 8.79 -0.51 -14.29
CA PHE A 75 8.18 -1.22 -15.41
C PHE A 75 8.58 -2.69 -15.43
N VAL A 76 9.88 -2.98 -15.35
CA VAL A 76 10.41 -4.36 -15.41
C VAL A 76 9.98 -5.17 -14.20
N ALA A 77 10.01 -4.60 -13.00
CA ALA A 77 9.59 -5.30 -11.78
C ALA A 77 8.10 -5.69 -11.84
N VAL A 78 7.24 -4.78 -12.32
CA VAL A 78 5.82 -5.07 -12.51
C VAL A 78 5.61 -6.13 -13.58
N ALA A 79 6.26 -5.99 -14.74
CA ALA A 79 6.11 -6.96 -15.81
C ALA A 79 6.55 -8.37 -15.38
N ILE A 80 7.66 -8.49 -14.64
CA ILE A 80 8.11 -9.80 -14.15
C ILE A 80 7.20 -10.32 -13.04
N GLY A 81 6.73 -9.46 -12.13
CA GLY A 81 5.76 -9.86 -11.09
C GLY A 81 4.46 -10.36 -11.71
N ALA A 82 3.97 -9.67 -12.73
CA ALA A 82 2.81 -10.03 -13.53
C ALA A 82 2.93 -11.41 -14.16
N LEU A 83 4.00 -11.61 -14.94
CA LEU A 83 4.30 -12.86 -15.62
C LEU A 83 4.51 -14.01 -14.63
N SER A 84 5.13 -13.74 -13.48
CA SER A 84 5.35 -14.73 -12.44
C SER A 84 4.03 -15.15 -11.77
N CYS A 85 3.11 -14.21 -11.53
CA CYS A 85 1.77 -14.50 -11.01
C CYS A 85 0.96 -15.34 -12.01
N ILE A 86 1.00 -14.98 -13.29
CA ILE A 86 0.27 -15.70 -14.35
C ILE A 86 0.87 -17.10 -14.54
N GLY A 87 2.21 -17.20 -14.54
CA GLY A 87 2.93 -18.45 -14.63
C GLY A 87 2.60 -19.39 -13.48
N SER A 88 2.55 -18.88 -12.24
CA SER A 88 2.19 -19.71 -11.08
C SER A 88 0.74 -20.19 -11.13
N LEU A 89 -0.20 -19.33 -11.51
CA LEU A 89 -1.61 -19.73 -11.69
C LEU A 89 -1.79 -20.76 -12.81
N ARG A 90 -1.08 -20.61 -13.93
CA ARG A 90 -1.10 -21.62 -15.01
C ARG A 90 -0.51 -22.95 -14.57
N LEU A 91 0.54 -22.94 -13.75
CA LEU A 91 1.11 -24.16 -13.19
C LEU A 91 0.14 -24.88 -12.26
N ILE A 92 -0.54 -24.14 -11.38
CA ILE A 92 -1.59 -24.69 -10.51
C ILE A 92 -2.79 -25.17 -11.36
N GLY A 93 -3.10 -24.46 -12.44
CA GLY A 93 -4.15 -24.79 -13.41
C GLY A 93 -4.02 -26.17 -14.06
N TYR A 94 -2.82 -26.74 -14.12
CA TYR A 94 -2.64 -28.13 -14.58
C TYR A 94 -3.21 -29.17 -13.60
N PHE A 95 -3.28 -28.84 -12.31
CA PHE A 95 -3.83 -29.72 -11.27
C PHE A 95 -5.29 -29.37 -10.95
N ASP A 96 -5.62 -28.08 -10.91
CA ASP A 96 -6.97 -27.58 -10.66
C ASP A 96 -7.36 -26.48 -11.67
N PRO A 97 -8.21 -26.78 -12.67
CA PRO A 97 -8.64 -25.82 -13.70
C PRO A 97 -9.34 -24.58 -13.13
N SER A 98 -9.86 -24.62 -11.90
CA SER A 98 -10.53 -23.47 -11.27
C SER A 98 -9.56 -22.30 -11.01
N ALA A 99 -8.26 -22.56 -10.92
CA ALA A 99 -7.22 -21.54 -10.74
C ALA A 99 -7.11 -20.58 -11.95
N LEU A 100 -7.53 -20.99 -13.14
CA LEU A 100 -7.49 -20.15 -14.35
C LEU A 100 -8.54 -19.03 -14.35
N ASN A 101 -9.63 -19.19 -13.57
CA ASN A 101 -10.68 -18.18 -13.44
C ASN A 101 -10.31 -17.05 -12.47
N HIS A 102 -9.21 -17.20 -11.72
CA HIS A 102 -8.71 -16.25 -10.73
C HIS A 102 -7.78 -15.21 -11.38
N THR A 103 -8.26 -14.55 -12.44
CA THR A 103 -7.47 -13.55 -13.20
C THR A 103 -7.18 -12.28 -12.40
N THR A 104 -7.88 -12.08 -11.29
CA THR A 104 -7.78 -10.90 -10.41
C THR A 104 -6.57 -10.96 -9.47
N ALA A 105 -6.02 -12.14 -9.19
CA ALA A 105 -4.75 -12.36 -8.48
C ALA A 105 -3.62 -11.47 -8.98
N TYR A 106 -3.60 -11.27 -10.29
CA TYR A 106 -2.62 -10.48 -10.98
C TYR A 106 -2.59 -9.02 -10.47
N ILE A 107 -3.75 -8.43 -10.17
CA ILE A 107 -3.83 -7.06 -9.65
C ILE A 107 -3.09 -6.97 -8.31
N GLY A 108 -3.33 -7.95 -7.42
CA GLY A 108 -2.64 -8.05 -6.13
C GLY A 108 -1.11 -8.12 -6.26
N SER A 109 -0.63 -8.81 -7.31
CA SER A 109 0.81 -9.00 -7.57
C SER A 109 1.57 -7.73 -7.97
N VAL A 110 0.88 -6.67 -8.40
CA VAL A 110 1.51 -5.43 -8.92
C VAL A 110 1.52 -4.30 -7.86
N LEU A 111 0.72 -4.41 -6.81
CA LEU A 111 0.48 -3.34 -5.83
C LEU A 111 1.72 -2.93 -5.03
N PHE A 112 2.76 -3.76 -4.95
CA PHE A 112 4.00 -3.44 -4.24
C PHE A 112 4.72 -2.20 -4.79
N VAL A 113 4.39 -1.77 -6.01
CA VAL A 113 4.97 -0.59 -6.64
C VAL A 113 4.40 0.71 -6.10
N ILE A 114 3.17 0.71 -5.60
CA ILE A 114 2.46 1.93 -5.17
C ILE A 114 3.30 2.64 -4.09
N PRO A 115 3.80 3.86 -4.38
CA PRO A 115 4.64 4.58 -3.43
C PRO A 115 3.75 5.27 -2.39
N GLY A 116 3.25 4.49 -1.43
CA GLY A 116 2.33 4.97 -0.40
C GLY A 116 2.90 6.08 0.47
N PHE A 117 4.20 6.03 0.78
CA PHE A 117 4.81 7.05 1.62
C PHE A 117 4.79 8.44 0.97
N PRO A 118 5.35 8.64 -0.25
CA PRO A 118 5.23 9.91 -0.96
C PRO A 118 3.79 10.37 -1.21
N LEU A 119 2.84 9.45 -1.45
CA LEU A 119 1.43 9.79 -1.66
C LEU A 119 0.84 10.48 -0.43
N ILE A 120 0.95 9.82 0.73
CA ILE A 120 0.33 10.28 1.97
C ILE A 120 1.05 11.51 2.51
N THR A 121 2.40 11.52 2.48
CA THR A 121 3.15 12.66 2.98
C THR A 121 3.01 13.88 2.06
N GLY A 122 2.95 13.70 0.73
CA GLY A 122 2.67 14.80 -0.20
C GLY A 122 1.30 15.44 0.06
N GLY A 123 0.26 14.64 0.31
CA GLY A 123 -1.05 15.15 0.72
C GLY A 123 -1.03 15.90 2.06
N LEU A 124 -0.27 15.40 3.04
CA LEU A 124 -0.09 16.07 4.33
C LEU A 124 0.71 17.38 4.22
N ASP A 125 1.69 17.46 3.30
CA ASP A 125 2.46 18.68 3.07
C ASP A 125 1.57 19.77 2.45
N ILE A 126 0.71 19.42 1.48
CA ILE A 126 -0.31 20.33 0.93
C ILE A 126 -1.29 20.78 2.00
N ALA A 127 -1.74 19.87 2.88
CA ALA A 127 -2.60 20.22 4.01
C ALA A 127 -1.97 21.21 4.99
N LYS A 128 -0.63 21.33 4.98
CA LYS A 128 0.14 22.31 5.75
C LYS A 128 0.58 23.52 4.92
N ILE A 129 0.03 23.70 3.71
CA ILE A 129 0.35 24.80 2.80
C ILE A 129 1.80 24.74 2.28
N ASP A 130 2.52 23.63 2.48
CA ASP A 130 3.84 23.36 1.87
C ASP A 130 3.65 22.78 0.45
N PHE A 131 3.12 23.62 -0.44
CA PHE A 131 2.81 23.25 -1.82
C PHE A 131 4.02 22.74 -2.63
N PRO A 132 5.21 23.37 -2.59
CA PRO A 132 6.33 22.92 -3.41
C PRO A 132 6.74 21.48 -3.08
N SER A 133 6.89 21.15 -1.80
CA SER A 133 7.22 19.80 -1.34
C SER A 133 6.11 18.80 -1.66
N GLY A 134 4.86 19.20 -1.42
CA GLY A 134 3.68 18.36 -1.64
C GLY A 134 3.48 17.99 -3.11
N ILE A 135 3.52 18.97 -4.02
CA ILE A 135 3.37 18.76 -5.47
C ILE A 135 4.49 17.86 -5.99
N GLN A 136 5.75 18.07 -5.57
CA GLN A 136 6.86 17.24 -6.00
C GLN A 136 6.65 15.76 -5.65
N ARG A 137 6.19 15.46 -4.44
CA ARG A 137 5.92 14.07 -3.99
C ARG A 137 4.72 13.45 -4.71
N LEU A 138 3.67 14.23 -4.97
CA LEU A 138 2.50 13.75 -5.72
C LEU A 138 2.84 13.49 -7.19
N CYS A 139 3.56 14.40 -7.86
CA CYS A 139 4.01 14.20 -9.24
C CYS A 139 4.88 12.94 -9.38
N TYR A 140 5.82 12.74 -8.46
CA TYR A 140 6.61 11.51 -8.39
C TYR A 140 5.72 10.27 -8.22
N THR A 141 4.75 10.34 -7.31
CA THR A 141 3.82 9.23 -7.06
C THR A 141 3.01 8.87 -8.30
N LEU A 142 2.40 9.87 -8.94
CA LEU A 142 1.62 9.70 -10.16
C LEU A 142 2.46 9.10 -11.29
N ALA A 143 3.71 9.56 -11.44
CA ALA A 143 4.64 9.05 -12.43
C ALA A 143 4.94 7.54 -12.23
N ILE A 144 5.17 7.11 -10.98
CA ILE A 144 5.42 5.70 -10.65
C ILE A 144 4.16 4.84 -10.82
N ILE A 145 2.99 5.36 -10.42
CA ILE A 145 1.71 4.68 -10.60
C ILE A 145 1.46 4.48 -12.09
N LEU A 146 1.61 5.52 -12.91
CA LEU A 146 1.43 5.47 -14.37
C LEU A 146 2.33 4.40 -15.00
N MET A 147 3.62 4.37 -14.65
CA MET A 147 4.54 3.35 -15.14
C MET A 147 4.14 1.93 -14.72
N GLY A 148 3.73 1.76 -13.45
CA GLY A 148 3.29 0.47 -12.94
C GLY A 148 2.02 -0.01 -13.62
N THR A 149 1.03 0.88 -13.81
CA THR A 149 -0.21 0.53 -14.50
C THR A 149 0.02 0.27 -15.99
N LEU A 150 0.92 1.00 -16.66
CA LEU A 150 1.28 0.76 -18.06
C LEU A 150 1.95 -0.59 -18.23
N ALA A 151 2.99 -0.88 -17.43
CA ALA A 151 3.62 -2.20 -17.42
C ALA A 151 2.59 -3.30 -17.18
N GLY A 152 1.70 -3.03 -16.23
CA GLY A 152 0.71 -4.00 -15.84
C GLY A 152 -0.34 -4.25 -16.93
N TRP A 153 -0.75 -3.21 -17.63
CA TRP A 153 -1.63 -3.29 -18.79
C TRP A 153 -0.96 -4.00 -19.97
N THR A 154 0.32 -3.73 -20.26
CA THR A 154 1.07 -4.41 -21.33
C THR A 154 1.10 -5.92 -21.13
N VAL A 155 1.35 -6.40 -19.91
CA VAL A 155 1.33 -7.85 -19.66
C VAL A 155 -0.09 -8.41 -19.76
N ALA A 156 -1.08 -7.69 -19.23
CA ALA A 156 -2.48 -8.14 -19.29
C ALA A 156 -3.01 -8.24 -20.73
N SER A 157 -2.62 -7.32 -21.62
CA SER A 157 -3.03 -7.33 -23.03
C SER A 157 -2.37 -8.48 -23.81
N ILE A 158 -1.10 -8.78 -23.55
CA ILE A 158 -0.39 -9.92 -24.15
C ILE A 158 -1.04 -11.25 -23.73
N VAL A 159 -1.47 -11.35 -22.48
CA VAL A 159 -2.04 -12.59 -21.91
C VAL A 159 -3.57 -12.67 -22.11
N GLN A 160 -4.20 -11.62 -22.65
CA GLN A 160 -5.65 -11.51 -22.84
C GLN A 160 -6.45 -11.71 -21.54
N LEU A 161 -5.96 -11.14 -20.43
CA LEU A 161 -6.67 -11.20 -19.15
C LEU A 161 -7.85 -10.24 -19.15
N ASN A 162 -9.03 -10.74 -18.80
CA ASN A 162 -10.20 -9.91 -18.56
C ASN A 162 -10.40 -9.76 -17.03
N PRO A 163 -10.39 -8.55 -16.46
CA PRO A 163 -10.57 -8.33 -15.04
C PRO A 163 -12.04 -8.56 -14.68
N GLN A 164 -12.37 -9.78 -14.26
CA GLN A 164 -13.65 -10.03 -13.60
C GLN A 164 -13.55 -9.61 -12.12
N GLY A 165 -14.68 -9.23 -11.53
CA GLY A 165 -14.74 -8.94 -10.09
C GLY A 165 -14.38 -10.18 -9.25
N PHE A 166 -14.03 -9.99 -8.00
CA PHE A 166 -13.83 -11.12 -7.08
C PHE A 166 -15.17 -11.82 -6.84
N PRO A 167 -15.25 -13.16 -7.00
CA PRO A 167 -16.44 -13.89 -6.59
C PRO A 167 -16.59 -13.79 -5.06
N PRO A 168 -17.82 -13.74 -4.53
CA PRO A 168 -18.03 -13.74 -3.08
C PRO A 168 -17.52 -15.05 -2.49
N LEU A 169 -16.58 -14.96 -1.53
CA LEU A 169 -15.92 -16.11 -0.90
C LEU A 169 -16.88 -17.05 -0.12
N GLY A 170 -18.12 -16.63 0.15
CA GLY A 170 -19.11 -17.44 0.87
C GLY A 170 -18.71 -17.85 2.30
N LEU A 171 -17.70 -17.20 2.87
CA LEU A 171 -17.17 -17.52 4.20
C LEU A 171 -18.13 -17.07 5.31
N ASN A 172 -18.10 -17.80 6.43
CA ASN A 172 -18.80 -17.40 7.65
C ASN A 172 -18.35 -15.98 8.08
N PRO A 173 -19.28 -15.05 8.41
CA PRO A 173 -18.95 -13.69 8.79
C PRO A 173 -17.89 -13.56 9.89
N TRP A 174 -17.93 -14.44 10.90
CA TRP A 174 -16.97 -14.44 12.01
C TRP A 174 -15.58 -14.89 11.56
N LEU A 175 -15.50 -15.92 10.71
CA LEU A 175 -14.25 -16.38 10.14
C LEU A 175 -13.65 -15.31 9.22
N ASN A 176 -14.47 -14.67 8.39
CA ASN A 176 -14.04 -13.58 7.53
C ASN A 176 -13.51 -12.39 8.36
N ALA A 177 -14.16 -12.02 9.47
CA ALA A 177 -13.70 -10.96 10.35
C ALA A 177 -12.32 -11.27 10.97
N VAL A 178 -12.11 -12.50 11.47
CA VAL A 178 -10.82 -12.93 12.03
C VAL A 178 -9.73 -12.95 10.96
N LEU A 179 -10.03 -13.51 9.79
CA LEU A 179 -9.07 -13.56 8.68
C LEU A 179 -8.72 -12.15 8.20
N ARG A 180 -9.70 -11.25 8.05
CA ARG A 180 -9.48 -9.83 7.71
C ARG A 180 -8.55 -9.15 8.70
N LEU A 181 -8.73 -9.39 10.00
CA LEU A 181 -7.85 -8.82 11.02
C LEU A 181 -6.40 -9.31 10.85
N ILE A 182 -6.21 -10.61 10.64
CA ILE A 182 -4.89 -11.23 10.45
C ILE A 182 -4.23 -10.74 9.15
N THR A 183 -4.97 -10.71 8.03
CA THR A 183 -4.45 -10.24 6.75
C THR A 183 -4.21 -8.74 6.76
N ALA A 184 -5.05 -7.93 7.40
CA ALA A 184 -4.79 -6.50 7.56
C ALA A 184 -3.50 -6.25 8.36
N PHE A 185 -3.29 -7.00 9.45
CA PHE A 185 -2.04 -6.95 10.21
C PHE A 185 -0.83 -7.32 9.34
N ALA A 186 -0.89 -8.47 8.65
CA ALA A 186 0.19 -8.96 7.80
C ALA A 186 0.48 -8.03 6.61
N GLY A 187 -0.57 -7.45 6.03
CA GLY A 187 -0.54 -6.42 5.00
C GLY A 187 0.27 -5.21 5.42
N VAL A 188 -0.13 -4.59 6.54
CA VAL A 188 0.53 -3.39 7.06
C VAL A 188 1.93 -3.68 7.56
N TRP A 189 2.17 -4.84 8.19
CA TRP A 189 3.50 -5.27 8.58
C TRP A 189 4.44 -5.37 7.35
N GLY A 190 3.98 -5.99 6.27
CA GLY A 190 4.77 -6.17 5.06
C GLY A 190 5.11 -4.83 4.36
N PHE A 191 4.14 -3.92 4.27
CA PHE A 191 4.40 -2.55 3.77
C PHE A 191 5.32 -1.74 4.70
N SER A 192 5.21 -1.91 6.02
CA SER A 192 6.10 -1.25 6.99
C SER A 192 7.56 -1.69 6.81
N VAL A 193 7.79 -2.98 6.55
CA VAL A 193 9.10 -3.52 6.21
C VAL A 193 9.59 -2.97 4.86
N LEU A 194 8.70 -2.80 3.88
CA LEU A 194 9.00 -2.16 2.59
C LEU A 194 9.50 -0.72 2.77
N PHE A 195 8.89 0.04 3.68
CA PHE A 195 9.36 1.36 4.10
C PHE A 195 10.61 1.34 4.98
N ASN A 196 11.26 0.17 5.12
CA ASN A 196 12.52 -0.01 5.84
C ASN A 196 12.42 0.36 7.34
N SER A 197 11.24 0.19 7.95
CA SER A 197 10.99 0.47 9.38
C SER A 197 11.47 -0.69 10.27
N PRO A 198 11.92 -0.45 11.52
CA PRO A 198 12.29 -1.51 12.46
C PRO A 198 11.10 -2.44 12.79
N GLN A 199 11.36 -3.73 13.01
CA GLN A 199 10.30 -4.72 13.26
C GLN A 199 9.32 -4.35 14.38
N ARG A 200 9.83 -3.77 15.48
CA ARG A 200 8.99 -3.30 16.60
C ARG A 200 7.99 -2.22 16.15
N MET A 201 8.41 -1.34 15.27
CA MET A 201 7.55 -0.32 14.68
C MET A 201 6.56 -0.92 13.67
N CYS A 202 6.98 -1.91 12.88
CA CYS A 202 6.10 -2.63 11.96
C CYS A 202 4.96 -3.35 12.70
N ILE A 203 5.23 -3.92 13.89
CA ILE A 203 4.21 -4.58 14.70
C ILE A 203 3.18 -3.55 15.21
N VAL A 204 3.62 -2.41 15.75
CA VAL A 204 2.72 -1.35 16.23
C VAL A 204 1.87 -0.79 15.09
N ALA A 205 2.49 -0.49 13.94
CA ALA A 205 1.76 -0.07 12.75
C ALA A 205 0.79 -1.16 12.28
N GLY A 206 1.20 -2.42 12.30
CA GLY A 206 0.35 -3.57 11.96
C GLY A 206 -0.91 -3.66 12.82
N VAL A 207 -0.80 -3.45 14.13
CA VAL A 207 -1.96 -3.45 15.04
C VAL A 207 -2.90 -2.29 14.74
N ILE A 208 -2.36 -1.07 14.57
CA ILE A 208 -3.18 0.11 14.21
C ILE A 208 -3.88 -0.14 12.87
N GLY A 209 -3.13 -0.61 11.88
CA GLY A 209 -3.61 -1.01 10.56
C GLY A 209 -4.75 -2.00 10.63
N ALA A 210 -4.59 -3.10 11.37
CA ALA A 210 -5.60 -4.15 11.51
C ALA A 210 -6.94 -3.60 12.04
N ILE A 211 -6.89 -2.73 13.05
CA ILE A 211 -8.08 -2.09 13.63
C ILE A 211 -8.74 -1.17 12.59
N THR A 212 -7.94 -0.31 11.95
CA THR A 212 -8.46 0.72 11.03
C THR A 212 -8.99 0.14 9.72
N ASP A 213 -8.36 -0.91 9.20
CA ASP A 213 -8.79 -1.58 7.98
C ASP A 213 -10.05 -2.42 8.20
N THR A 214 -10.13 -3.09 9.35
CA THR A 214 -11.36 -3.80 9.75
C THR A 214 -12.53 -2.83 9.87
N LEU A 215 -12.32 -1.63 10.46
CA LEU A 215 -13.34 -0.59 10.47
C LEU A 215 -13.74 -0.18 9.05
N ARG A 216 -12.78 0.14 8.18
CA ARG A 216 -13.04 0.54 6.79
C ARG A 216 -13.88 -0.51 6.06
N LEU A 217 -13.45 -1.78 6.10
CA LEU A 217 -14.14 -2.88 5.42
C LEU A 217 -15.54 -3.10 5.98
N THR A 218 -15.70 -3.04 7.30
CA THR A 218 -17.02 -3.18 7.95
C THR A 218 -17.96 -2.05 7.54
N MET A 219 -17.47 -0.80 7.46
CA MET A 219 -18.26 0.33 6.97
C MET A 219 -18.71 0.10 5.52
N THR A 220 -17.82 -0.39 4.65
CA THR A 220 -18.15 -0.72 3.26
C THR A 220 -19.16 -1.87 3.17
N ASP A 221 -19.07 -2.89 4.03
CA ASP A 221 -20.05 -3.99 4.08
C ASP A 221 -21.45 -3.48 4.46
N PHE A 222 -21.55 -2.44 5.30
CA PHE A 222 -22.81 -1.76 5.63
C PHE A 222 -23.31 -0.79 4.54
N GLY A 223 -22.65 -0.75 3.38
CA GLY A 223 -23.05 0.11 2.25
C GLY A 223 -22.59 1.57 2.38
N ILE A 224 -21.72 1.89 3.33
CA ILE A 224 -21.12 3.22 3.43
C ILE A 224 -20.14 3.40 2.26
N ALA A 225 -20.19 4.58 1.64
CA ALA A 225 -19.31 4.95 0.54
C ALA A 225 -17.82 4.76 0.90
N ALA A 226 -17.02 4.22 -0.03
CA ALA A 226 -15.62 3.87 0.20
C ALA A 226 -14.76 5.07 0.62
N GLU A 227 -15.13 6.27 0.17
CA GLU A 227 -14.51 7.55 0.47
C GLU A 227 -14.66 7.89 1.96
N ILE A 228 -15.87 7.75 2.50
CA ILE A 228 -16.17 8.00 3.92
C ILE A 228 -15.47 6.95 4.77
N ALA A 229 -15.53 5.67 4.37
CA ALA A 229 -14.85 4.59 5.06
C ALA A 229 -13.32 4.80 5.12
N ALA A 230 -12.71 5.24 4.01
CA ALA A 230 -11.29 5.56 3.95
C ALA A 230 -10.93 6.77 4.82
N PHE A 231 -11.76 7.83 4.80
CA PHE A 231 -11.59 8.99 5.67
C PHE A 231 -11.65 8.59 7.16
N SER A 232 -12.67 7.83 7.56
CA SER A 232 -12.84 7.37 8.94
C SER A 232 -11.71 6.44 9.38
N GLY A 233 -11.26 5.53 8.51
CA GLY A 233 -10.12 4.67 8.75
C GLY A 233 -8.82 5.47 8.94
N ALA A 234 -8.56 6.46 8.09
CA ALA A 234 -7.39 7.32 8.20
C ALA A 234 -7.43 8.23 9.44
N LEU A 235 -8.59 8.80 9.77
CA LEU A 235 -8.81 9.55 10.99
C LEU A 235 -8.48 8.70 12.22
N LEU A 236 -9.04 7.49 12.30
CA LEU A 236 -8.79 6.57 13.41
C LEU A 236 -7.30 6.17 13.49
N ALA A 237 -6.65 5.91 12.35
CA ALA A 237 -5.21 5.62 12.31
C ALA A 237 -4.38 6.76 12.91
N GLY A 238 -4.74 8.00 12.58
CA GLY A 238 -4.12 9.21 13.14
C GLY A 238 -4.34 9.35 14.65
N LEU A 239 -5.57 9.11 15.12
CA LEU A 239 -5.91 9.17 16.55
C LEU A 239 -5.19 8.09 17.35
N LEU A 240 -5.17 6.84 16.85
CA LEU A 240 -4.48 5.72 17.50
C LEU A 240 -2.96 5.93 17.53
N ALA A 241 -2.35 6.43 16.46
CA ALA A 241 -0.94 6.78 16.45
C ALA A 241 -0.60 7.92 17.42
N SER A 242 -1.51 8.89 17.58
CA SER A 242 -1.39 9.96 18.56
C SER A 242 -1.54 9.46 20.00
N ALA A 243 -2.50 8.55 20.25
CA ALA A 243 -2.70 7.89 21.53
C ALA A 243 -1.49 7.04 21.91
N TRP A 244 -0.94 6.25 20.97
CA TRP A 244 0.28 5.47 21.19
C TRP A 244 1.44 6.35 21.67
N ARG A 245 1.64 7.49 20.99
CA ARG A 245 2.69 8.44 21.39
C ARG A 245 2.44 9.05 22.77
N ALA A 246 1.18 9.30 23.15
CA ALA A 246 0.82 9.78 24.48
C ALA A 246 1.12 8.72 25.55
N ILE A 247 0.74 7.45 25.31
CA ILE A 247 0.99 6.30 26.20
C ILE A 247 2.50 6.16 26.47
N VAL A 248 3.34 6.21 25.43
CA VAL A 248 4.80 6.14 25.60
C VAL A 248 5.33 7.35 26.38
N ARG A 249 4.82 8.57 26.11
CA ARG A 249 5.24 9.78 26.81
C ARG A 249 4.86 9.77 28.30
N HIS A 250 3.70 9.25 28.64
CA HIS A 250 3.21 9.15 30.03
C HIS A 250 3.81 7.96 30.80
N GLY A 251 4.73 7.19 30.20
CA GLY A 251 5.46 6.12 30.88
C GLY A 251 4.72 4.78 30.95
N PHE A 252 3.53 4.67 30.36
CA PHE A 252 2.77 3.41 30.29
C PHE A 252 3.37 2.41 29.29
N ALA A 253 4.26 2.86 28.40
CA ALA A 253 5.01 2.00 27.48
C ALA A 253 6.50 2.40 27.46
N PRO A 254 7.42 1.46 27.15
CA PRO A 254 8.84 1.77 27.12
C PRO A 254 9.21 2.91 26.16
N GLN A 255 10.09 3.81 26.60
CA GLN A 255 10.53 4.99 25.85
C GLN A 255 11.12 4.65 24.46
N TYR A 256 11.71 3.45 24.29
CA TYR A 256 12.24 3.00 23.01
C TYR A 256 11.16 2.72 21.94
N LEU A 257 9.87 2.72 22.30
CA LEU A 257 8.73 2.60 21.39
C LEU A 257 8.15 3.96 20.96
N GLY A 258 8.86 5.06 21.26
CA GLY A 258 8.49 6.44 20.92
C GLY A 258 8.68 6.76 19.43
N TYR A 259 7.93 6.10 18.55
CA TYR A 259 8.05 6.27 17.11
C TYR A 259 7.38 7.57 16.60
N PRO A 260 7.90 8.17 15.50
CA PRO A 260 7.23 9.28 14.84
C PRO A 260 5.83 8.91 14.35
N ARG A 261 4.85 9.82 14.52
CA ARG A 261 3.46 9.58 14.10
C ARG A 261 3.34 9.20 12.63
N ILE A 262 4.02 9.92 11.74
CA ILE A 262 4.07 9.63 10.28
C ILE A 262 4.48 8.18 10.03
N GLY A 263 5.49 7.71 10.78
CA GLY A 263 6.00 6.36 10.64
C GLY A 263 4.98 5.29 11.03
N LEU A 264 4.03 5.58 11.93
CA LEU A 264 2.96 4.65 12.29
C LEU A 264 1.76 4.80 11.36
N THR A 265 1.36 6.03 11.04
CA THR A 265 0.14 6.29 10.26
C THR A 265 0.27 5.89 8.79
N VAL A 266 1.39 6.23 8.15
CA VAL A 266 1.57 6.00 6.70
C VAL A 266 1.49 4.51 6.34
N PRO A 267 2.21 3.58 7.00
CA PRO A 267 2.04 2.16 6.74
C PRO A 267 0.65 1.65 7.13
N SER A 268 0.02 2.20 8.18
CA SER A 268 -1.30 1.73 8.63
C SER A 268 -2.41 1.98 7.60
N ILE A 269 -2.29 3.04 6.80
CA ILE A 269 -3.32 3.41 5.82
C ILE A 269 -2.91 3.12 4.36
N VAL A 270 -1.69 2.65 4.10
CA VAL A 270 -1.23 2.41 2.73
C VAL A 270 -2.08 1.36 2.01
N ILE A 271 -2.59 0.37 2.76
CA ILE A 271 -3.53 -0.63 2.25
C ILE A 271 -4.93 -0.07 1.98
N MET A 272 -5.16 1.21 2.23
CA MET A 272 -6.37 1.93 1.85
C MET A 272 -6.24 2.67 0.53
N VAL A 273 -5.02 2.75 -0.03
CA VAL A 273 -4.79 3.34 -1.33
C VAL A 273 -5.47 2.46 -2.39
N PRO A 274 -6.34 3.03 -3.25
CA PRO A 274 -7.25 2.26 -4.10
C PRO A 274 -6.54 1.73 -5.36
N GLY A 275 -5.55 0.86 -5.18
CA GLY A 275 -4.76 0.27 -6.27
C GLY A 275 -5.60 -0.43 -7.33
N LEU A 276 -6.64 -1.15 -6.91
CA LEU A 276 -7.60 -1.81 -7.81
C LEU A 276 -8.34 -0.79 -8.70
N TYR A 277 -8.74 0.36 -8.15
CA TYR A 277 -9.49 1.37 -8.90
C TYR A 277 -8.59 2.03 -9.94
N MET A 278 -7.34 2.35 -9.57
CA MET A 278 -6.34 2.89 -10.50
C MET A 278 -6.04 1.92 -11.64
N TYR A 279 -5.94 0.62 -11.35
CA TYR A 279 -5.75 -0.39 -12.38
C TYR A 279 -6.96 -0.50 -13.32
N ARG A 280 -8.19 -0.59 -12.78
CA ARG A 280 -9.42 -0.66 -13.59
C ARG A 280 -9.56 0.57 -14.48
N ALA A 281 -9.27 1.76 -13.96
CA ALA A 281 -9.25 2.99 -14.74
C ALA A 281 -8.32 2.87 -15.96
N MET A 282 -7.08 2.42 -15.76
CA MET A 282 -6.10 2.26 -16.85
C MET A 282 -6.46 1.12 -17.81
N PHE A 283 -7.02 0.02 -17.32
CA PHE A 283 -7.47 -1.09 -18.15
C PHE A 283 -8.58 -0.66 -19.12
N TYR A 284 -9.63 -0.01 -18.61
CA TYR A 284 -10.71 0.52 -19.45
C TYR A 284 -10.21 1.62 -20.38
N LEU A 285 -9.31 2.48 -19.92
CA LEU A 285 -8.70 3.51 -20.77
C LEU A 285 -7.92 2.89 -21.94
N GLY A 286 -7.15 1.83 -21.70
CA GLY A 286 -6.40 1.12 -22.74
C GLY A 286 -7.27 0.33 -23.73
N GLN A 287 -8.52 0.05 -23.38
CA GLN A 287 -9.55 -0.48 -24.28
C GLN A 287 -10.39 0.62 -24.95
N PHE A 288 -10.05 1.90 -24.74
CA PHE A 288 -10.81 3.06 -25.20
C PHE A 288 -12.25 3.14 -24.64
N HIS A 289 -12.55 2.45 -23.53
CA HIS A 289 -13.80 2.55 -22.77
C HIS A 289 -13.76 3.75 -21.82
N THR A 290 -14.04 4.95 -22.35
CA THR A 290 -13.85 6.23 -21.64
C THR A 290 -14.74 6.42 -20.41
N LEU A 291 -16.03 6.11 -20.49
CA LEU A 291 -16.96 6.31 -19.37
C LEU A 291 -16.61 5.46 -18.13
N PRO A 292 -16.41 4.13 -18.23
CA PRO A 292 -15.94 3.33 -17.10
C PRO A 292 -14.56 3.75 -16.59
N ALA A 293 -13.65 4.14 -17.50
CA ALA A 293 -12.33 4.61 -17.10
C ALA A 293 -12.41 5.87 -16.22
N LEU A 294 -13.27 6.83 -16.58
CA LEU A 294 -13.51 8.04 -15.80
C LEU A 294 -14.13 7.74 -14.43
N ASP A 295 -15.15 6.87 -14.36
CA ASP A 295 -15.79 6.50 -13.08
C ASP A 295 -14.76 5.92 -12.08
N TRP A 296 -13.95 4.95 -12.53
CA TRP A 296 -12.90 4.37 -11.69
C TRP A 296 -11.81 5.38 -11.33
N THR A 297 -11.50 6.31 -12.23
CA THR A 297 -10.54 7.39 -11.96
C THR A 297 -11.05 8.32 -10.86
N PHE A 298 -12.31 8.75 -10.92
CA PHE A 298 -12.91 9.61 -9.90
C PHE A 298 -12.98 8.92 -8.55
N ARG A 299 -13.42 7.66 -8.48
CA ARG A 299 -13.43 6.87 -7.23
C ARG A 299 -12.03 6.75 -6.63
N ALA A 300 -11.02 6.47 -7.46
CA ALA A 300 -9.63 6.38 -6.99
C ALA A 300 -9.17 7.73 -6.42
N PHE A 301 -9.42 8.82 -7.15
CA PHE A 301 -9.02 10.17 -6.77
C PHE A 301 -9.67 10.63 -5.47
N MET A 302 -10.98 10.41 -5.29
CA MET A 302 -11.68 10.79 -4.06
C MET A 302 -11.13 10.06 -2.84
N VAL A 303 -10.92 8.74 -2.92
CA VAL A 303 -10.31 7.97 -1.83
C VAL A 303 -8.89 8.47 -1.53
N ILE A 304 -8.08 8.74 -2.56
CA ILE A 304 -6.71 9.27 -2.40
C ILE A 304 -6.69 10.59 -1.64
N ILE A 305 -7.67 11.47 -1.85
CA ILE A 305 -7.80 12.75 -1.15
C ILE A 305 -8.30 12.56 0.30
N CYS A 306 -9.27 11.66 0.51
CA CYS A 306 -9.83 11.40 1.84
C CYS A 306 -8.78 10.91 2.86
N LEU A 307 -7.78 10.14 2.41
CA LEU A 307 -6.73 9.60 3.27
C LEU A 307 -5.87 10.68 3.98
N PRO A 308 -5.17 11.59 3.26
CA PRO A 308 -4.40 12.66 3.89
C PRO A 308 -5.28 13.64 4.67
N ILE A 309 -6.52 13.91 4.23
CA ILE A 309 -7.45 14.77 4.98
C ILE A 309 -7.81 14.11 6.32
N GLY A 310 -8.16 12.82 6.35
CA GLY A 310 -8.44 12.11 7.59
C GLY A 310 -7.28 12.16 8.58
N LEU A 311 -6.04 12.00 8.08
CA LEU A 311 -4.85 12.18 8.90
C LEU A 311 -4.61 13.62 9.35
N ALA A 312 -4.87 14.62 8.50
CA ALA A 312 -4.75 16.02 8.84
C ALA A 312 -5.73 16.39 9.96
N VAL A 313 -6.99 15.99 9.84
CA VAL A 313 -8.02 16.19 10.88
C VAL A 313 -7.60 15.53 12.20
N ALA A 314 -7.09 14.29 12.16
CA ALA A 314 -6.57 13.63 13.35
C ALA A 314 -5.46 14.45 14.03
N ARG A 315 -4.62 15.13 13.25
CA ARG A 315 -3.56 16.00 13.78
C ARG A 315 -4.07 17.31 14.31
N VAL A 316 -5.02 17.96 13.64
CA VAL A 316 -5.68 19.16 14.18
C VAL A 316 -6.29 18.83 15.55
N ILE A 317 -6.91 17.66 15.71
CA ILE A 317 -7.47 17.22 17.00
C ILE A 317 -6.36 16.97 18.04
N THR A 318 -5.22 16.39 17.66
CA THR A 318 -4.23 15.84 18.61
C THR A 318 -2.91 16.61 18.74
N ASP A 319 -2.73 17.70 17.98
CA ASP A 319 -1.50 18.50 17.94
C ASP A 319 -1.82 19.99 17.85
N LYS A 320 -1.30 20.77 18.80
CA LYS A 320 -1.49 22.23 18.81
C LYS A 320 -0.83 22.91 17.60
N SER A 321 0.29 22.35 17.11
CA SER A 321 1.03 22.90 15.95
C SER A 321 0.30 22.76 14.62
N TRP A 322 -0.73 21.90 14.55
CA TRP A 322 -1.59 21.75 13.38
C TRP A 322 -2.86 22.59 13.46
N ARG A 323 -3.14 23.22 14.62
CA ARG A 323 -4.33 24.06 14.82
C ARG A 323 -4.10 25.52 14.45
N TYR A 324 -2.84 25.95 14.46
CA TYR A 324 -2.45 27.34 14.27
C TYR A 324 -1.31 27.37 13.27
N ASP A 325 -1.51 28.08 12.17
CA ASP A 325 -0.44 28.44 11.26
C ASP A 325 0.41 29.50 11.97
N VAL A 326 1.62 29.12 12.39
CA VAL A 326 2.64 30.04 12.91
C VAL A 326 3.72 30.20 11.86
#